data_AF-A0A3D1AXX0-F1
#
_entry.id   AF-A0A3D1AXX0-F1
#
_cell.length_a   1.000
_cell.length_b   1.000
_cell.length_c   1.000
_cell.angle_alpha   90.00
_cell.angle_beta   90.00
_cell.angle_gamma   90.00
#
_symmetry.space_group_name_H-M   'P 1'
#
loop_
_entity.id
_entity.type
_entity.pdbx_description
1 polymer ?
#
loop_
_entity_poly.entity_id
_entity_poly.type
_entity_poly.pdbx_seq_one_letter_code
_entity_poly.pdbx_strand_id
1 'polypeptide(L)'
;DMEAIAAAVPDQGAAERLSENPSYNARMRTTCVATMLEAGHAENALPQKAVATVNCRLLPTDTPANVKATLERAVDDANVRIEPLKQPMLAPPSPLLPEVMTALEKTTAEMWPGVPVVPIMGAGATDSKYLRAIGIPMFGASGFFNDAADVRAHGRDERLGAQQFYEGAEFNYRLIKMLSGGAR
;
A
#
# COMPACT_ATOMS: atom_id res chain seq x y z
N ASP A 1 -13.74 -14.16 -7.17
CA ASP A 1 -12.72 -13.35 -7.89
C ASP A 1 -11.33 -13.42 -7.25
N MET A 2 -11.12 -12.99 -6.00
CA MET A 2 -9.78 -13.06 -5.37
C MET A 2 -9.17 -14.46 -5.38
N GLU A 3 -9.96 -15.51 -5.10
CA GLU A 3 -9.50 -16.90 -5.19
C GLU A 3 -9.17 -17.32 -6.63
N ALA A 4 -9.93 -16.83 -7.61
CA ALA A 4 -9.78 -17.19 -9.02
C ALA A 4 -8.49 -16.61 -9.63
N ILE A 5 -8.07 -15.42 -9.20
CA ILE A 5 -6.79 -14.84 -9.62
C ILE A 5 -5.59 -15.45 -8.89
N ALA A 6 -5.80 -16.13 -7.76
CA ALA A 6 -4.76 -16.82 -6.99
C ALA A 6 -4.49 -18.26 -7.46
N ALA A 7 -5.30 -18.76 -8.41
CA ALA A 7 -5.11 -20.08 -9.01
C ALA A 7 -3.81 -20.15 -9.83
N ALA A 8 -3.34 -21.38 -10.10
CA ALA A 8 -2.12 -21.62 -10.89
C ALA A 8 -2.16 -20.97 -12.29
N VAL A 9 -3.36 -20.89 -12.88
CA VAL A 9 -3.65 -20.07 -14.06
C VAL A 9 -4.66 -19.00 -13.64
N PRO A 10 -4.25 -17.73 -13.53
CA PRO A 10 -5.15 -16.66 -13.12
C PRO A 10 -6.29 -16.43 -14.12
N ASP A 11 -7.53 -16.38 -13.61
CA ASP A 11 -8.71 -16.03 -14.40
C ASP A 11 -8.66 -14.55 -14.82
N GLN A 12 -8.58 -14.31 -16.13
CA GLN A 12 -8.50 -12.96 -16.70
C GLN A 12 -9.80 -12.16 -16.51
N GLY A 13 -10.97 -12.80 -16.61
CA GLY A 13 -12.24 -12.12 -16.39
C GLY A 13 -12.42 -11.70 -14.93
N ALA A 14 -11.94 -12.50 -13.98
CA ALA A 14 -11.87 -12.12 -12.57
C ALA A 14 -10.89 -10.96 -12.35
N ALA A 15 -9.72 -10.99 -13.01
CA ALA A 15 -8.75 -9.90 -12.94
C ALA A 15 -9.32 -8.59 -13.48
N GLU A 16 -10.05 -8.62 -14.60
CA GLU A 16 -10.73 -7.47 -15.19
C GLU A 16 -11.75 -6.86 -14.22
N ARG A 17 -12.67 -7.66 -13.67
CA ARG A 17 -13.67 -7.18 -12.69
C ARG A 17 -13.02 -6.60 -11.43
N LEU A 18 -11.99 -7.24 -10.90
CA LEU A 18 -11.27 -6.70 -9.74
C LEU A 18 -10.55 -5.39 -10.07
N SER A 19 -10.14 -5.19 -11.32
CA SER A 19 -9.46 -3.97 -11.76
C SER A 19 -10.40 -2.77 -11.87
N GLU A 20 -11.71 -2.99 -11.96
CA GLU A 20 -12.72 -1.91 -11.89
C GLU A 20 -12.78 -1.26 -10.50
N ASN A 21 -12.41 -2.01 -9.45
CA ASN A 21 -12.30 -1.47 -8.11
C ASN A 21 -10.91 -0.81 -7.91
N PRO A 22 -10.83 0.51 -7.66
CA PRO A 22 -9.54 1.20 -7.55
C PRO A 22 -8.61 0.64 -6.47
N SER A 23 -9.18 0.14 -5.36
CA SER A 23 -8.41 -0.40 -4.22
C SER A 23 -7.78 -1.75 -4.54
N TYR A 24 -8.48 -2.63 -5.26
CA TYR A 24 -7.89 -3.89 -5.75
C TYR A 24 -6.92 -3.61 -6.89
N ASN A 25 -7.29 -2.76 -7.84
CA ASN A 25 -6.45 -2.37 -8.96
C ASN A 25 -5.06 -1.91 -8.49
N ALA A 26 -4.99 -1.01 -7.50
CA ALA A 26 -3.74 -0.48 -6.97
C ALA A 26 -2.86 -1.50 -6.24
N ARG A 27 -3.41 -2.65 -5.81
CA ARG A 27 -2.66 -3.72 -5.12
C ARG A 27 -2.21 -4.84 -6.04
N MET A 28 -2.78 -4.95 -7.24
CA MET A 28 -2.51 -6.06 -8.16
C MET A 28 -1.54 -5.70 -9.29
N ARG A 29 -1.11 -4.44 -9.40
CA ARG A 29 -0.15 -3.99 -10.43
C ARG A 29 0.73 -2.86 -9.92
N THR A 30 1.88 -2.68 -10.56
CA THR A 30 2.67 -1.46 -10.39
C THR A 30 1.87 -0.28 -10.94
N THR A 31 1.70 0.77 -10.12
CA THR A 31 1.00 1.99 -10.51
C THR A 31 1.93 3.20 -10.40
N CYS A 32 1.76 4.18 -11.28
CA CYS A 32 2.52 5.42 -11.29
C CYS A 32 1.57 6.58 -11.51
N VAL A 33 1.68 7.63 -10.70
CA VAL A 33 0.81 8.82 -10.77
C VAL A 33 1.68 10.08 -10.69
N ALA A 34 1.41 11.08 -11.53
CA ALA A 34 2.02 12.40 -11.41
C ALA A 34 1.46 13.12 -10.19
N THR A 35 2.31 13.41 -9.20
CA THR A 35 1.92 14.03 -7.93
C THR A 35 2.32 15.49 -7.80
N MET A 36 3.19 15.98 -8.68
CA MET A 36 3.61 17.38 -8.72
C MET A 36 3.94 17.78 -10.16
N LEU A 37 3.51 18.97 -10.56
CA LEU A 37 3.78 19.56 -11.87
C LEU A 37 4.28 21.00 -11.66
N GLU A 38 5.37 21.36 -12.32
CA GLU A 38 5.96 22.70 -12.28
C GLU A 38 6.39 23.10 -13.70
N ALA A 39 5.91 24.25 -14.19
CA ALA A 39 6.27 24.79 -15.50
C ALA A 39 5.98 26.30 -15.58
N GLY A 40 6.95 27.06 -16.11
CA GLY A 40 6.80 28.51 -16.33
C GLY A 40 6.85 29.36 -15.06
N HIS A 41 6.95 30.68 -15.24
CA HIS A 41 6.98 31.64 -14.13
C HIS A 41 6.29 32.98 -14.44
N ALA A 42 5.78 33.18 -15.67
CA ALA A 42 5.11 34.41 -16.10
C ALA A 42 4.10 34.10 -17.20
N GLU A 43 3.00 34.85 -17.24
CA GLU A 43 1.88 34.68 -18.20
C GLU A 43 2.23 34.97 -19.66
N ASN A 44 3.30 35.74 -19.89
CA ASN A 44 3.73 36.19 -21.21
C ASN A 44 5.09 35.62 -21.64
N ALA A 45 5.61 34.61 -20.93
CA ALA A 45 6.89 33.98 -21.23
C ALA A 45 6.73 32.47 -21.49
N LEU A 46 7.30 31.98 -22.59
CA LEU A 46 7.30 30.55 -22.90
C LEU A 46 8.18 29.78 -21.90
N PRO A 47 7.67 28.71 -21.25
CA PRO A 47 8.44 27.95 -20.27
C PRO A 47 9.63 27.25 -20.92
N GLN A 48 10.81 27.41 -20.35
CA GLN A 48 12.04 26.74 -20.80
C GLN A 48 12.21 25.33 -20.20
N LYS A 49 11.44 25.00 -19.15
CA LYS A 49 11.47 23.72 -18.45
C LYS A 49 10.10 23.39 -17.89
N ALA A 50 9.73 22.12 -17.98
CA ALA A 50 8.61 21.53 -17.26
C ALA A 50 9.13 20.31 -16.48
N VAL A 51 8.64 20.12 -15.25
CA VAL A 51 8.99 18.97 -14.41
C VAL A 51 7.71 18.34 -13.89
N ALA A 52 7.62 17.01 -14.05
CA ALA A 52 6.62 16.19 -13.40
C ALA A 52 7.30 15.27 -12.39
N THR A 53 6.83 15.27 -11.14
CA THR A 53 7.20 14.22 -10.18
C THR A 53 6.20 13.09 -10.28
N VAL A 54 6.67 11.90 -10.61
CA VAL A 54 5.84 10.70 -10.71
C VAL A 54 6.12 9.81 -9.51
N ASN A 55 5.08 9.54 -8.72
CA ASN A 55 5.13 8.59 -7.62
C ASN A 55 4.71 7.21 -8.11
N CYS A 56 5.63 6.25 -8.09
CA CYS A 56 5.34 4.87 -8.45
C CYS A 56 5.25 3.97 -7.20
N ARG A 57 4.23 3.12 -7.16
CA ARG A 57 4.02 2.05 -6.19
C ARG A 57 4.29 0.72 -6.89
N LEU A 58 5.45 0.14 -6.60
CA LEU A 58 5.94 -1.07 -7.26
C LEU A 58 5.33 -2.30 -6.59
N LEU A 59 4.97 -3.29 -7.42
CA LEU A 59 4.78 -4.65 -6.91
C LEU A 59 6.11 -5.23 -6.41
N PRO A 60 6.10 -6.15 -5.43
CA PRO A 60 7.31 -6.80 -4.94
C PRO A 60 8.10 -7.57 -6.02
N THR A 61 7.44 -7.96 -7.11
CA THR A 61 8.02 -8.70 -8.24
C THR A 61 8.56 -7.80 -9.35
N ASP A 62 8.36 -6.49 -9.25
CA ASP A 62 8.83 -5.51 -10.24
C ASP A 62 10.14 -4.84 -9.80
N THR A 63 10.81 -4.14 -10.71
CA THR A 63 12.06 -3.43 -10.41
C THR A 63 11.99 -1.97 -10.80
N PRO A 64 12.71 -1.08 -10.08
CA PRO A 64 12.80 0.33 -10.47
C PRO A 64 13.33 0.54 -11.89
N ALA A 65 14.22 -0.35 -12.35
CA ALA A 65 14.74 -0.33 -13.71
C ALA A 65 13.65 -0.64 -14.75
N ASN A 66 12.83 -1.66 -14.50
CA ASN A 66 11.68 -1.99 -15.35
C ASN A 66 10.65 -0.86 -15.40
N VAL A 67 10.36 -0.25 -14.25
CA VAL A 67 9.46 0.90 -14.18
C VAL A 67 10.02 2.08 -14.98
N LYS A 68 11.30 2.40 -14.80
CA LYS A 68 11.95 3.47 -15.57
C LYS A 68 11.87 3.20 -17.08
N ALA A 69 12.23 1.99 -17.51
CA ALA A 69 12.17 1.61 -18.93
C ALA A 69 10.73 1.65 -19.48
N THR A 70 9.73 1.32 -18.65
CA THR A 70 8.31 1.41 -19.02
C THR A 70 7.86 2.86 -19.18
N LEU A 71 8.27 3.75 -18.28
CA LEU A 71 7.98 5.19 -18.39
C LEU A 71 8.68 5.81 -19.60
N GLU A 72 9.95 5.45 -19.85
CA GLU A 72 10.70 5.92 -21.03
C GLU A 72 10.01 5.50 -22.33
N ARG A 73 9.54 4.26 -22.42
CA ARG A 73 8.78 3.77 -23.57
C ARG A 73 7.41 4.43 -23.71
N ALA A 74 6.74 4.73 -22.61
CA ALA A 74 5.42 5.35 -22.63
C ALA A 74 5.48 6.83 -23.05
N VAL A 75 6.56 7.53 -22.68
CA VAL A 75 6.78 8.94 -23.05
C VAL A 75 7.24 9.06 -24.49
N ASP A 76 8.17 8.19 -24.93
CA ASP A 76 8.66 8.11 -26.30
C ASP A 76 9.13 9.46 -26.90
N ASP A 77 9.76 10.29 -26.06
CA ASP A 77 10.31 11.60 -26.45
C ASP A 77 11.75 11.73 -25.95
N ALA A 78 12.69 11.85 -26.89
CA ALA A 78 14.11 12.00 -26.60
C ALA A 78 14.46 13.31 -25.86
N ASN A 79 13.57 14.31 -25.85
CA ASN A 79 13.74 15.55 -25.10
C ASN A 79 13.31 15.42 -23.63
N VAL A 80 12.65 14.32 -23.26
CA VAL A 80 12.21 14.07 -21.89
C VAL A 80 13.20 13.14 -21.18
N ARG A 81 13.80 13.64 -20.10
CA ARG A 81 14.69 12.87 -19.23
C ARG A 81 13.93 12.35 -18.03
N ILE A 82 13.99 11.03 -17.80
CA ILE A 82 13.35 10.38 -16.64
C ILE A 82 14.44 9.93 -15.66
N GLU A 83 14.38 10.44 -14.43
CA GLU A 83 15.36 10.16 -13.39
C GLU A 83 14.70 9.80 -12.05
N PRO A 84 15.27 8.84 -11.30
CA PRO A 84 14.83 8.60 -9.94
C PRO A 84 15.26 9.76 -9.04
N LEU A 85 14.31 10.36 -8.31
CA LEU A 85 14.60 11.41 -7.33
C LEU A 85 15.37 10.91 -6.10
N LYS A 86 15.22 9.62 -5.78
CA LYS A 86 15.86 8.95 -4.63
C LYS A 86 16.22 7.53 -5.03
N GLN A 87 17.22 6.95 -4.36
CA GLN A 87 17.46 5.52 -4.50
C GLN A 87 16.24 4.73 -4.00
N PRO A 88 15.67 3.83 -4.84
CA PRO A 88 14.58 2.97 -4.43
C PRO A 88 15.05 2.02 -3.33
N MET A 89 14.29 1.93 -2.25
CA MET A 89 14.50 0.94 -1.20
C MET A 89 13.64 -0.28 -1.49
N LEU A 90 14.29 -1.41 -1.75
CA LEU A 90 13.62 -2.70 -1.88
C LEU A 90 13.65 -3.41 -0.53
N ALA A 91 12.49 -3.92 -0.12
CA ALA A 91 12.35 -4.69 1.09
C ALA A 91 11.42 -5.89 0.83
N PRO A 92 11.86 -7.13 1.10
CA PRO A 92 11.05 -8.31 0.84
C PRO A 92 9.76 -8.27 1.68
N PRO A 93 8.64 -8.83 1.17
CA PRO A 93 7.43 -8.94 1.97
C PRO A 93 7.70 -9.76 3.24
N SER A 94 7.04 -9.40 4.33
CA SER A 94 7.15 -10.19 5.57
C SER A 94 6.44 -11.53 5.40
N PRO A 95 7.01 -12.64 5.90
CA PRO A 95 6.32 -13.92 5.93
C PRO A 95 5.10 -13.83 6.84
N LEU A 96 4.03 -14.58 6.54
CA LEU A 96 2.90 -14.70 7.46
C LEU A 96 3.28 -15.61 8.63
N LEU A 97 3.71 -15.00 9.74
CA LEU A 97 4.14 -15.72 10.92
C LEU A 97 2.92 -16.31 11.68
N PRO A 98 2.89 -17.63 11.96
CA PRO A 98 1.75 -18.27 12.63
C PRO A 98 1.39 -17.61 13.97
N GLU A 99 2.38 -17.19 14.75
CA GLU A 99 2.19 -16.54 16.04
C GLU A 99 1.51 -15.17 15.92
N VAL A 100 1.83 -14.40 14.88
CA VAL A 100 1.21 -13.11 14.60
C VAL A 100 -0.22 -13.31 14.11
N MET A 101 -0.43 -14.23 13.17
CA MET A 101 -1.75 -14.55 12.63
C MET A 101 -2.70 -15.06 13.73
N THR A 102 -2.22 -16.00 14.56
CA THR A 102 -3.00 -16.53 15.69
C THR A 102 -3.38 -15.44 16.68
N ALA A 103 -2.46 -14.52 17.00
CA ALA A 103 -2.75 -13.42 17.92
C ALA A 103 -3.78 -12.44 17.35
N LEU A 104 -3.69 -12.14 16.06
CA LEU A 104 -4.67 -11.31 15.34
C LEU A 104 -6.05 -11.96 15.33
N GLU A 105 -6.13 -13.24 14.96
CA GLU A 105 -7.39 -13.99 14.90
C GLU A 105 -8.08 -14.06 16.26
N LYS A 106 -7.33 -14.40 17.33
CA LYS A 106 -7.88 -14.46 18.69
C LYS A 106 -8.37 -13.09 19.17
N THR A 107 -7.53 -12.06 19.05
CA THR A 107 -7.89 -10.70 19.49
C THR A 107 -9.10 -10.18 18.74
N THR A 108 -9.16 -10.44 17.42
CA THR A 108 -10.31 -10.07 16.57
C THR A 108 -11.58 -10.79 17.01
N ALA A 109 -11.52 -12.11 17.22
CA ALA A 109 -12.69 -12.90 17.63
C ALA A 109 -13.22 -12.52 19.02
N GLU A 110 -12.35 -12.11 19.95
CA GLU A 110 -12.74 -11.64 21.29
C GLU A 110 -13.47 -10.30 21.27
N MET A 111 -13.09 -9.39 20.36
CA MET A 111 -13.68 -8.05 20.28
C MET A 111 -14.85 -7.97 19.31
N TRP A 112 -14.74 -8.68 18.18
CA TRP A 112 -15.70 -8.65 17.08
C TRP A 112 -15.95 -10.07 16.55
N PRO A 113 -16.83 -10.85 17.22
CA PRO A 113 -17.17 -12.21 16.79
C PRO A 113 -17.65 -12.26 15.34
N GLY A 114 -17.07 -13.18 14.55
CA GLY A 114 -17.43 -13.38 13.15
C GLY A 114 -16.69 -12.50 12.14
N VAL A 115 -15.86 -11.54 12.58
CA VAL A 115 -15.01 -10.75 11.67
C VAL A 115 -13.78 -11.57 11.25
N PRO A 116 -13.56 -11.82 9.95
CA PRO A 116 -12.41 -12.59 9.48
C PRO A 116 -11.13 -11.74 9.47
N VAL A 117 -9.98 -12.38 9.73
CA VAL A 117 -8.66 -11.77 9.51
C VAL A 117 -8.17 -12.16 8.12
N VAL A 118 -7.96 -11.17 7.26
CA VAL A 118 -7.46 -11.37 5.90
C VAL A 118 -6.17 -10.60 5.70
N PRO A 119 -5.01 -11.27 5.48
CA PRO A 119 -3.77 -10.60 5.14
C PRO A 119 -3.91 -9.84 3.83
N ILE A 120 -3.51 -8.57 3.83
CA ILE A 120 -3.48 -7.74 2.61
C ILE A 120 -2.13 -7.06 2.44
N MET A 121 -1.76 -6.83 1.20
CA MET A 121 -0.68 -5.89 0.88
C MET A 121 -1.24 -4.47 0.84
N GLY A 122 -0.67 -3.57 1.64
CA GLY A 122 -1.00 -2.15 1.57
C GLY A 122 -0.50 -1.53 0.26
N ALA A 123 -1.30 -0.64 -0.35
CA ALA A 123 -0.87 0.15 -1.51
C ALA A 123 0.04 1.34 -1.12
N GLY A 124 -0.01 1.73 0.16
CA GLY A 124 0.83 2.78 0.74
C GLY A 124 2.19 2.25 1.23
N ALA A 125 3.09 3.18 1.54
CA ALA A 125 4.36 2.86 2.19
C ALA A 125 4.25 3.20 3.69
N THR A 126 4.91 2.40 4.52
CA THR A 126 5.10 2.66 5.95
C THR A 126 6.58 2.55 6.28
N ASP A 127 6.97 2.94 7.50
CA ASP A 127 8.34 2.77 7.99
C ASP A 127 8.77 1.30 8.10
N SER A 128 7.81 0.37 8.03
CA SER A 128 8.06 -1.07 8.00
C SER A 128 9.05 -1.49 6.91
N LYS A 129 9.15 -0.76 5.79
CA LYS A 129 10.13 -1.07 4.73
C LYS A 129 11.59 -1.01 5.23
N TYR A 130 11.90 -0.11 6.17
CA TYR A 130 13.25 0.06 6.69
C TYR A 130 13.67 -1.15 7.53
N LEU A 131 12.77 -1.63 8.38
CA LEU A 131 13.00 -2.80 9.22
C LEU A 131 13.00 -4.10 8.41
N ARG A 132 12.09 -4.23 7.42
CA ARG A 132 12.10 -5.36 6.48
C ARG A 132 13.38 -5.43 5.65
N ALA A 133 13.96 -4.29 5.27
CA ALA A 133 15.21 -4.24 4.51
C ALA A 133 16.41 -4.82 5.28
N ILE A 134 16.38 -4.81 6.63
CA ILE A 134 17.41 -5.42 7.49
C ILE A 134 16.98 -6.79 8.05
N GLY A 135 15.93 -7.40 7.50
CA GLY A 135 15.50 -8.75 7.84
C GLY A 135 14.56 -8.87 9.05
N ILE A 136 14.03 -7.76 9.57
CA ILE A 136 13.04 -7.80 10.66
C ILE A 136 11.62 -7.86 10.05
N PRO A 137 10.84 -8.93 10.28
CA PRO A 137 9.46 -9.01 9.83
C PRO A 137 8.60 -7.90 10.46
N MET A 138 7.73 -7.27 9.66
CA MET A 138 6.87 -6.17 10.08
C MET A 138 5.45 -6.38 9.56
N PHE A 139 4.48 -6.14 10.44
CA PHE A 139 3.06 -6.32 10.15
C PHE A 139 2.31 -5.03 10.52
N GLY A 140 1.45 -4.57 9.61
CA GLY A 140 0.52 -3.48 9.90
C GLY A 140 -0.81 -4.07 10.32
N ALA A 141 -1.21 -3.85 11.57
CA ALA A 141 -2.52 -4.23 12.07
C ALA A 141 -3.00 -3.18 13.07
N SER A 142 -4.29 -2.85 13.01
CA SER A 142 -4.94 -1.97 13.97
C SER A 142 -6.43 -2.27 14.05
N GLY A 143 -7.03 -2.01 15.20
CA GLY A 143 -8.48 -2.14 15.40
C GLY A 143 -9.29 -0.90 14.97
N PHE A 144 -8.71 -0.01 14.16
CA PHE A 144 -9.40 1.20 13.70
C PHE A 144 -10.26 0.88 12.49
N PHE A 145 -11.55 0.67 12.72
CA PHE A 145 -12.51 0.47 11.64
C PHE A 145 -12.79 1.83 10.98
N ASN A 146 -12.86 1.82 9.66
CA ASN A 146 -13.25 2.96 8.85
C ASN A 146 -14.39 2.57 7.92
N ASP A 147 -15.23 3.54 7.56
CA ASP A 147 -16.15 3.36 6.45
C ASP A 147 -15.35 3.18 5.16
N ALA A 148 -15.65 2.13 4.40
CA ALA A 148 -14.97 1.83 3.14
C ALA A 148 -15.20 2.91 2.08
N ALA A 149 -16.30 3.67 2.17
CA ALA A 149 -16.58 4.82 1.31
C ALA A 149 -15.84 6.10 1.75
N ASP A 150 -15.25 6.08 2.95
CA ASP A 150 -14.62 7.25 3.57
C ASP A 150 -13.09 7.20 3.44
N VAL A 151 -12.58 7.64 2.29
CA VAL A 151 -11.14 7.60 1.96
C VAL A 151 -10.55 9.02 1.98
N ARG A 152 -10.06 9.45 3.13
CA ARG A 152 -9.51 10.81 3.34
C ARG A 152 -8.11 10.87 3.92
N ALA A 153 -7.37 9.77 3.92
CA ALA A 153 -5.96 9.78 4.29
C ALA A 153 -5.20 10.83 3.44
N HIS A 154 -4.48 11.75 4.09
CA HIS A 154 -3.84 12.93 3.46
C HIS A 154 -4.79 13.91 2.74
N GLY A 155 -6.08 13.80 2.99
CA GLY A 155 -7.12 14.63 2.40
C GLY A 155 -7.61 15.73 3.34
N ARG A 156 -8.53 16.56 2.83
CA ARG A 156 -9.23 17.54 3.66
C ARG A 156 -10.12 16.83 4.67
N ASP A 157 -10.06 17.27 5.93
CA ASP A 157 -10.87 16.73 7.03
C ASP A 157 -10.66 15.23 7.23
N GLU A 158 -9.42 14.74 7.20
CA GLU A 158 -9.10 13.39 7.67
C GLU A 158 -9.55 13.23 9.13
N ARG A 159 -10.35 12.20 9.42
CA ARG A 159 -10.96 11.99 10.75
C ARG A 159 -11.20 10.50 11.03
N LEU A 160 -11.39 10.20 12.30
CA LEU A 160 -11.77 8.89 12.82
C LEU A 160 -12.89 9.08 13.84
N GLY A 161 -13.86 8.16 13.88
CA GLY A 161 -14.92 8.19 14.89
C GLY A 161 -14.38 7.91 16.29
N ALA A 162 -14.92 8.59 17.30
CA ALA A 162 -14.43 8.46 18.68
C ALA A 162 -14.56 7.02 19.21
N GLN A 163 -15.67 6.34 18.90
CA GLN A 163 -15.85 4.94 19.28
C GLN A 163 -14.78 4.04 18.64
N GLN A 164 -14.56 4.18 17.32
CA GLN A 164 -13.56 3.40 16.59
C GLN A 164 -12.14 3.68 17.10
N PHE A 165 -11.86 4.90 17.55
CA PHE A 165 -10.60 5.22 18.20
C PHE A 165 -10.41 4.43 19.50
N TYR A 166 -11.41 4.43 20.39
CA TYR A 166 -11.30 3.70 21.67
C TYR A 166 -11.26 2.18 21.49
N GLU A 167 -12.09 1.64 20.59
CA GLU A 167 -12.06 0.21 20.24
C GLU A 167 -10.72 -0.18 19.62
N GLY A 168 -10.18 0.64 18.72
CA GLY A 168 -8.88 0.40 18.11
C GLY A 168 -7.73 0.46 19.12
N ALA A 169 -7.80 1.36 20.10
CA ALA A 169 -6.84 1.43 21.19
C ALA A 169 -6.86 0.16 22.07
N GLU A 170 -8.06 -0.32 22.41
CA GLU A 170 -8.23 -1.56 23.18
C GLU A 170 -7.72 -2.78 22.39
N PHE A 171 -8.03 -2.86 21.10
CA PHE A 171 -7.51 -3.93 20.23
C PHE A 171 -5.99 -3.94 20.21
N ASN A 172 -5.35 -2.78 19.99
CA ASN A 172 -3.90 -2.67 19.96
C ASN A 172 -3.29 -3.09 21.30
N TYR A 173 -3.89 -2.70 22.42
CA TYR A 173 -3.45 -3.12 23.75
C TYR A 173 -3.50 -4.64 23.91
N ARG A 174 -4.62 -5.28 23.58
CA ARG A 174 -4.78 -6.74 23.69
C ARG A 174 -3.82 -7.50 22.78
N LEU A 175 -3.71 -7.07 21.53
CA LEU A 175 -2.82 -7.68 20.54
C LEU A 175 -1.36 -7.63 21.01
N ILE A 176 -0.88 -6.46 21.43
CA ILE A 176 0.50 -6.28 21.91
C ILE A 176 0.73 -7.09 23.19
N LYS A 177 -0.25 -7.14 24.10
CA LYS A 177 -0.15 -7.94 25.32
C LYS A 177 -0.07 -9.44 25.01
N MET A 178 -0.83 -9.92 24.03
CA MET A 178 -0.79 -11.33 23.60
C MET A 178 0.55 -11.67 22.97
N LEU A 179 1.07 -10.80 22.09
CA LEU A 179 2.37 -11.00 21.43
C LEU A 179 3.56 -10.90 22.39
N SER A 180 3.48 -10.03 23.40
CA SER A 180 4.56 -9.84 24.39
C SER A 180 4.47 -10.75 25.61
N GLY A 181 3.31 -11.35 25.87
CA GLY A 181 3.05 -12.21 27.02
C GLY A 181 3.68 -13.60 26.95
N GLY A 182 4.15 -14.03 25.77
CA GLY A 182 4.66 -15.37 25.49
C GLY A 182 3.57 -16.44 25.51
N ALA A 183 3.73 -17.50 24.70
CA ALA A 183 3.03 -18.74 24.97
C ALA A 183 3.49 -19.23 26.35
N ARG A 184 2.62 -19.13 27.36
CA ARG A 184 2.77 -19.93 28.58
C ARG A 184 2.35 -21.35 28.29
#